data_AF-A0A2P2L2S6-F1
#
_entry.id   AF-A0A2P2L2S6-F1
#
_cell.length_a   1.000
_cell.length_b   1.000
_cell.length_c   1.000
_cell.angle_alpha   90.00
_cell.angle_beta   90.00
_cell.angle_gamma   90.00
#
_symmetry.space_group_name_H-M   'P 1'
#
loop_
_entity.id
_entity.type
_entity.pdbx_description
1 polymer ?
#
loop_
_entity_poly.entity_id
_entity_poly.type
_entity_poly.pdbx_seq_one_letter_code
_entity_poly.pdbx_strand_id
1 'polypeptide(L)'
;MEDSYVSVGFNAICRSGFNSHSAIFFLPFMKIFYYRQLLVHGCLILMSFNLTASPFQYLDELRGPILFFWVSCGVSLVALVEIRQLLLSDAEPSYFIQYCCPWLLPALILNSDNSNLNWVAQVACHPLAVLIKNHFVPIFSLCMGWHCSKRCDWERGGLVLQTSILHLAEIAENERDELIKKHMVSIVSYILALASSVSDPPVPLFTKDVVAHAIQTVVDGFLEKEDYAASGVVLDKINIFRPDRVFMFILEMHYQIAAAVHPRHRCHRLAGVEVLINILGPRASVSSTFNYLCNLTGQFIGCQALQDQCCCIISALLQTFKSKPSKVIAILLGEQLQFLVSKLVASCIAVDTAGKLSSIRSSEVLSLLHQLTVDSDPALQDYVRELEPFPQIGIFDGIREFHQELWHACSPRDHLLKFAKRSCFLPPRLLSCSVQALHKQLMSRESFWKGNKAARDTIEDAYWYHDAEIVDAVWTLVRMCGSDDANSIRPLVSDFVSRVPSFDIFRLSRCLNFFSA
;
A
#
# COMPACT_ATOMS: atom_id res chain seq x y z
N MET A 1 35.74 16.40 -12.85
CA MET A 1 35.60 15.23 -11.95
C MET A 1 34.62 15.50 -10.82
N GLU A 2 34.72 16.64 -10.13
CA GLU A 2 33.82 16.99 -9.00
C GLU A 2 32.32 17.08 -9.39
N ASP A 3 31.98 17.73 -10.51
CA ASP A 3 30.58 17.79 -11.00
C ASP A 3 30.00 16.42 -11.36
N SER A 4 30.86 15.47 -11.75
CA SER A 4 30.46 14.11 -12.05
C SER A 4 30.01 13.36 -10.79
N TYR A 5 30.65 13.57 -9.64
CA TYR A 5 30.28 12.89 -8.40
C TYR A 5 28.98 13.45 -7.80
N VAL A 6 28.77 14.76 -7.88
CA VAL A 6 27.52 15.40 -7.42
C VAL A 6 26.37 15.00 -8.34
N SER A 7 26.56 15.03 -9.66
CA SER A 7 25.55 14.61 -10.64
C SER A 7 25.21 13.11 -10.53
N VAL A 8 26.20 12.26 -10.27
CA VAL A 8 25.98 10.81 -10.09
C VAL A 8 25.34 10.50 -8.73
N GLY A 9 25.74 11.17 -7.65
CA GLY A 9 25.08 11.06 -6.35
C GLY A 9 23.64 11.55 -6.38
N PHE A 10 23.37 12.66 -7.08
CA PHE A 10 22.03 13.17 -7.33
C PHE A 10 21.20 12.18 -8.16
N ASN A 11 21.75 11.63 -9.25
CA ASN A 11 21.07 10.59 -10.04
C ASN A 11 20.83 9.29 -9.26
N ALA A 12 21.73 8.89 -8.36
CA ALA A 12 21.56 7.71 -7.51
C ALA A 12 20.46 7.89 -6.46
N ILE A 13 20.24 9.13 -5.98
CA ILE A 13 19.17 9.44 -5.03
C ILE A 13 17.83 9.69 -5.76
N CYS A 14 17.85 10.19 -6.99
CA CYS A 14 16.66 10.54 -7.78
C CYS A 14 16.14 9.43 -8.73
N ARG A 15 16.94 8.44 -9.13
CA ARG A 15 16.47 7.34 -10.01
C ARG A 15 15.75 6.24 -9.21
N SER A 16 14.71 5.67 -9.81
CA SER A 16 13.75 4.70 -9.24
C SER A 16 14.31 3.30 -8.94
N GLY A 17 15.64 3.14 -8.83
CA GLY A 17 16.28 1.86 -8.55
C GLY A 17 17.51 2.06 -7.69
N PHE A 18 17.36 1.91 -6.39
CA PHE A 18 18.50 1.82 -5.48
C PHE A 18 19.07 0.40 -5.56
N ASN A 19 19.76 0.09 -6.65
CA ASN A 19 20.43 -1.21 -6.82
C ASN A 19 21.71 -1.25 -5.96
N SER A 20 22.25 -2.44 -5.68
CA SER A 20 23.57 -2.63 -5.05
C SER A 20 24.69 -1.78 -5.68
N HIS A 21 24.56 -1.39 -6.96
CA HIS A 21 25.44 -0.43 -7.62
C HIS A 21 25.30 1.04 -7.17
N SER A 22 24.13 1.54 -6.75
CA SER A 22 23.98 2.92 -6.26
C SER A 22 24.59 3.13 -4.86
N ALA A 23 24.73 2.07 -4.07
CA ALA A 23 25.49 2.09 -2.82
C ALA A 23 27.00 2.28 -3.05
N ILE A 24 27.56 1.73 -4.14
CA ILE A 24 28.96 1.93 -4.55
C ILE A 24 29.22 3.41 -4.89
N PHE A 25 28.21 4.16 -5.34
CA PHE A 25 28.31 5.60 -5.58
C PHE A 25 28.06 6.45 -4.32
N PHE A 26 27.46 5.89 -3.28
CA PHE A 26 27.32 6.53 -1.96
C PHE A 26 28.66 6.57 -1.21
N LEU A 27 29.57 5.63 -1.47
CA LEU A 27 30.90 5.51 -0.85
C LEU A 27 31.83 6.73 -1.08
N PRO A 28 32.04 7.22 -2.32
CA PRO A 28 32.73 8.51 -2.55
C PRO A 28 31.95 9.69 -1.97
N PHE A 29 30.61 9.63 -2.01
CA PHE A 29 29.72 10.68 -1.51
C PHE A 29 29.80 10.83 0.02
N MET A 30 29.93 9.74 0.78
CA MET A 30 30.11 9.75 2.24
C MET A 30 31.49 10.27 2.66
N LYS A 31 32.52 9.96 1.87
CA LYS A 31 33.86 10.55 2.05
C LYS A 31 33.87 12.06 1.77
N ILE A 32 33.01 12.52 0.85
CA ILE A 32 32.75 13.95 0.57
C ILE A 32 31.87 14.60 1.65
N PHE A 33 30.90 13.89 2.25
CA PHE A 33 30.06 14.33 3.37
C PHE A 33 30.89 14.81 4.56
N TYR A 34 31.98 14.12 4.88
CA TYR A 34 32.90 14.48 5.96
C TYR A 34 33.64 15.81 5.69
N TYR A 35 34.01 16.09 4.43
CA TYR A 35 34.78 17.29 4.07
C TYR A 35 33.93 18.48 3.58
N ARG A 36 32.67 18.28 3.17
CA ARG A 36 31.82 19.32 2.53
C ARG A 36 30.35 19.27 3.00
N GLN A 37 30.11 19.41 4.30
CA GLN A 37 28.77 19.48 4.92
C GLN A 37 27.82 20.48 4.22
N LEU A 38 28.30 21.67 3.83
CA LEU A 38 27.48 22.70 3.18
C LEU A 38 26.92 22.28 1.81
N LEU A 39 27.71 21.58 0.99
CA LEU A 39 27.33 21.23 -0.38
C LEU A 39 26.28 20.11 -0.39
N VAL A 40 26.40 19.19 0.57
CA VAL A 40 25.44 18.12 0.83
C VAL A 40 24.13 18.68 1.38
N HIS A 41 24.20 19.60 2.35
CA HIS A 41 23.01 20.29 2.86
C HIS A 41 22.27 21.03 1.73
N GLY A 42 23.01 21.70 0.83
CA GLY A 42 22.47 22.31 -0.39
C GLY A 42 21.80 21.29 -1.33
N CYS A 43 22.40 20.11 -1.55
CA CYS A 43 21.81 19.06 -2.38
C CYS A 43 20.55 18.43 -1.75
N LEU A 44 20.54 18.23 -0.43
CA LEU A 44 19.38 17.72 0.32
C LEU A 44 18.23 18.73 0.33
N ILE A 45 18.54 20.03 0.47
CA ILE A 45 17.56 21.11 0.33
C ILE A 45 17.01 21.14 -1.11
N LEU A 46 17.86 21.07 -2.13
CA LEU A 46 17.44 20.99 -3.54
C LEU A 46 16.54 19.77 -3.82
N MET A 47 16.83 18.62 -3.19
CA MET A 47 15.95 17.45 -3.25
C MET A 47 14.63 17.69 -2.51
N SER A 48 14.63 18.37 -1.37
CA SER A 48 13.40 18.77 -0.67
C SER A 48 12.57 19.84 -1.37
N PHE A 49 13.13 20.56 -2.35
CA PHE A 49 12.33 21.44 -3.21
C PHE A 49 11.54 20.64 -4.26
N ASN A 50 12.07 19.50 -4.70
CA ASN A 50 11.39 18.58 -5.63
C ASN A 50 10.49 17.55 -4.93
N LEU A 51 10.70 17.33 -3.64
CA LEU A 51 9.88 16.47 -2.79
C LEU A 51 8.92 17.38 -2.01
N THR A 52 7.61 17.17 -2.03
CA THR A 52 6.65 17.98 -1.26
C THR A 52 6.72 17.74 0.27
N ALA A 53 7.87 17.34 0.82
CA ALA A 53 8.06 17.02 2.23
C ALA A 53 9.44 17.43 2.74
N SER A 54 9.60 17.40 4.07
CA SER A 54 10.87 17.77 4.70
C SER A 54 11.98 16.77 4.34
N PRO A 55 13.22 17.24 4.13
CA PRO A 55 14.35 16.34 3.82
C PRO A 55 14.59 15.32 4.93
N PHE A 56 14.27 15.65 6.18
CA PHE A 56 14.40 14.75 7.33
C PHE A 56 13.48 13.53 7.24
N GLN A 57 12.21 13.69 6.82
CA GLN A 57 11.29 12.56 6.64
C GLN A 57 11.77 11.60 5.56
N TYR A 58 12.36 12.13 4.50
CA TYR A 58 12.93 11.31 3.42
C TYR A 58 14.21 10.57 3.85
N LEU A 59 15.06 11.23 4.63
CA LEU A 59 16.29 10.62 5.16
C LEU A 59 16.02 9.61 6.27
N ASP A 60 14.94 9.77 7.03
CA ASP A 60 14.49 8.81 8.03
C ASP A 60 14.31 7.41 7.43
N GLU A 61 13.68 7.35 6.25
CA GLU A 61 13.49 6.10 5.48
C GLU A 61 14.82 5.49 4.96
N LEU A 62 15.88 6.29 4.84
CA LEU A 62 17.21 5.83 4.39
C LEU A 62 18.18 5.53 5.55
N ARG A 63 17.79 5.79 6.79
CA ARG A 63 18.70 5.67 7.95
C ARG A 63 19.31 4.27 8.06
N GLY A 64 18.48 3.23 7.94
CA GLY A 64 18.94 1.84 8.03
C GLY A 64 20.07 1.54 7.05
N PRO A 65 19.84 1.69 5.73
CA PRO A 65 20.88 1.51 4.71
C PRO A 65 22.13 2.36 4.98
N ILE A 66 21.95 3.64 5.28
CA ILE A 66 23.06 4.56 5.56
C ILE A 66 23.96 4.04 6.68
N LEU A 67 23.37 3.63 7.81
CA LEU A 67 24.12 3.17 8.98
C LEU A 67 24.81 1.82 8.75
N PHE A 68 24.15 0.90 8.06
CA PHE A 68 24.77 -0.38 7.70
C PHE A 68 25.97 -0.18 6.77
N PHE A 69 25.84 0.68 5.75
CA PHE A 69 26.98 1.03 4.90
C PHE A 69 28.08 1.74 5.68
N TRP A 70 27.73 2.65 6.62
CA TRP A 70 28.70 3.35 7.45
C TRP A 70 29.63 2.38 8.19
N VAL A 71 29.04 1.37 8.84
CA VAL A 71 29.77 0.34 9.58
C VAL A 71 30.55 -0.57 8.63
N SER A 72 29.92 -1.08 7.56
CA SER A 72 30.61 -1.97 6.60
C SER A 72 31.80 -1.32 5.90
N CYS A 73 31.80 0.01 5.76
CA CYS A 73 32.90 0.77 5.19
C CYS A 73 33.98 1.16 6.21
N GLY A 74 33.82 0.83 7.48
CA GLY A 74 34.75 1.18 8.56
C GLY A 74 34.88 2.69 8.79
N VAL A 75 33.84 3.47 8.49
CA VAL A 75 33.86 4.92 8.72
C VAL A 75 33.66 5.20 10.22
N SER A 76 34.41 6.16 10.76
CA SER A 76 34.36 6.50 12.19
C SER A 76 32.96 6.92 12.64
N LEU A 77 32.50 6.39 13.78
CA LEU A 77 31.22 6.80 14.39
C LEU A 77 31.25 8.22 14.97
N VAL A 78 32.44 8.75 15.26
CA VAL A 78 32.60 10.17 15.65
C VAL A 78 32.14 11.07 14.50
N ALA A 79 32.55 10.78 13.26
CA ALA A 79 32.12 11.51 12.09
C ALA A 79 30.60 11.41 11.84
N LEU A 80 29.97 10.29 12.22
CA LEU A 80 28.51 10.13 12.15
C LEU A 80 27.80 11.12 13.09
N VAL A 81 28.32 11.29 14.31
CA VAL A 81 27.78 12.26 15.28
C VAL A 81 28.02 13.70 14.84
N GLU A 82 29.12 13.98 14.18
CA GLU A 82 29.42 15.32 13.64
C GLU A 82 28.42 15.73 12.55
N ILE A 83 27.94 14.79 11.73
CA ILE A 83 26.94 15.05 10.69
C ILE A 83 25.48 14.91 11.16
N ARG A 84 25.23 14.69 12.46
CA ARG A 84 23.88 14.38 12.99
C ARG A 84 22.79 15.36 12.56
N GLN A 85 23.13 16.65 12.42
CA GLN A 85 22.21 17.71 12.01
C GLN A 85 21.66 17.53 10.58
N LEU A 86 22.31 16.70 9.76
CA LEU A 86 21.81 16.32 8.45
C LEU A 86 20.72 15.25 8.52
N LEU A 87 20.72 14.42 9.58
CA LEU A 87 19.83 13.27 9.73
C LEU A 87 18.69 13.54 10.71
N LEU A 88 18.90 14.43 11.69
CA LEU A 88 17.94 14.76 12.72
C LEU A 88 18.19 16.20 13.21
N SER A 89 17.14 17.04 13.18
CA SER A 89 17.24 18.44 13.59
C SER A 89 17.53 18.55 15.09
N ASP A 90 18.53 19.35 15.45
CA ASP A 90 18.83 19.81 16.82
C ASP A 90 19.00 18.69 17.85
N ALA A 91 19.54 17.55 17.43
CA ALA A 91 19.74 16.40 18.31
C ALA A 91 21.04 16.49 19.12
N GLU A 92 20.94 16.25 20.43
CA GLU A 92 22.12 15.98 21.26
C GLU A 92 22.81 14.67 20.84
N PRO A 93 24.14 14.55 20.99
CA PRO A 93 24.89 13.35 20.59
C PRO A 93 24.34 12.04 21.19
N SER A 94 24.00 12.04 22.48
CA SER A 94 23.48 10.87 23.20
C SER A 94 22.13 10.42 22.65
N TYR A 95 21.22 11.37 22.48
CA TYR A 95 19.90 11.13 21.89
C TYR A 95 20.01 10.63 20.44
N PHE A 96 20.86 11.27 19.64
CA PHE A 96 21.09 10.87 18.25
C PHE A 96 21.63 9.44 18.12
N ILE A 97 22.59 9.05 18.96
CA ILE A 97 23.11 7.68 18.96
C ILE A 97 22.04 6.68 19.39
N GLN A 98 21.29 6.96 20.45
CA GLN A 98 20.18 6.10 20.87
C GLN A 98 19.13 5.94 19.76
N TYR A 99 18.81 7.03 19.06
CA TYR A 99 17.91 7.01 17.92
C TYR A 99 18.42 6.18 16.73
N CYS A 100 19.76 6.06 16.58
CA CYS A 100 20.39 5.22 15.56
C CYS A 100 20.51 3.75 15.97
N CYS A 101 20.42 3.42 17.27
CA CYS A 101 20.62 2.07 17.80
C CYS A 101 19.82 0.95 17.12
N PRO A 102 18.55 1.13 16.70
CA PRO A 102 17.80 0.08 16.00
C PRO A 102 18.48 -0.44 14.73
N TRP A 103 19.35 0.34 14.11
CA TRP A 103 20.10 -0.06 12.91
C TRP A 103 21.60 -0.21 13.19
N LEU A 104 22.16 0.65 14.05
CA LEU A 104 23.58 0.69 14.35
C LEU A 104 24.04 -0.52 15.17
N LEU A 105 23.31 -0.91 16.22
CA LEU A 105 23.69 -2.05 17.06
C LEU A 105 23.71 -3.36 16.26
N PRO A 106 22.66 -3.74 15.51
CA PRO A 106 22.70 -4.94 14.67
C PRO A 106 23.87 -4.93 13.68
N ALA A 107 24.16 -3.79 13.05
CA ALA A 107 25.27 -3.67 12.09
C ALA A 107 26.64 -3.90 12.75
N LEU A 108 26.88 -3.34 13.94
CA LEU A 108 28.12 -3.52 14.68
C LEU A 108 28.28 -4.95 15.21
N ILE A 109 27.20 -5.54 15.71
CA ILE A 109 27.19 -6.92 16.23
C ILE A 109 27.48 -7.92 15.11
N LEU A 110 26.85 -7.78 13.94
CA LEU A 110 27.11 -8.63 12.77
C LEU A 110 28.56 -8.53 12.27
N ASN A 111 29.22 -7.39 12.49
CA ASN A 111 30.64 -7.19 12.16
C ASN A 111 31.59 -7.51 13.32
N SER A 112 31.09 -7.96 14.47
CA SER A 112 31.88 -8.25 15.68
C SER A 112 32.76 -7.06 16.15
N ASP A 113 32.29 -5.84 15.96
CA ASP A 113 33.03 -4.62 16.29
C ASP A 113 32.80 -4.17 17.75
N ASN A 114 33.45 -4.88 18.66
CA ASN A 114 33.36 -4.61 20.11
C ASN A 114 33.87 -3.22 20.50
N SER A 115 34.81 -2.66 19.74
CA SER A 115 35.37 -1.34 20.03
C SER A 115 34.33 -0.23 19.85
N ASN A 116 33.62 -0.26 18.71
CA ASN A 116 32.57 0.68 18.41
C ASN A 116 31.29 0.41 19.22
N LEU A 117 31.00 -0.84 19.60
CA LEU A 117 29.91 -1.15 20.53
C LEU A 117 30.12 -0.48 21.91
N ASN A 118 31.33 -0.57 22.46
CA ASN A 118 31.67 0.09 23.72
C ASN A 118 31.60 1.61 23.60
N TRP A 119 32.04 2.17 22.46
CA TRP A 119 31.94 3.59 22.19
C TRP A 119 30.47 4.07 22.10
N VAL A 120 29.61 3.32 21.40
CA VAL A 120 28.17 3.60 21.34
C VAL A 120 27.55 3.61 22.72
N ALA A 121 27.90 2.65 23.58
CA ALA A 121 27.43 2.61 24.97
C ALA A 121 27.85 3.86 25.77
N GLN A 122 29.10 4.30 25.62
CA GLN A 122 29.60 5.51 26.26
C GLN A 122 28.85 6.76 25.80
N VAL A 123 28.68 6.97 24.49
CA VAL A 123 28.01 8.17 23.95
C VAL A 123 26.51 8.16 24.24
N ALA A 124 25.88 6.98 24.19
CA ALA A 124 24.47 6.82 24.55
C ALA A 124 24.23 6.98 26.07
N CYS A 125 25.27 7.07 26.89
CA CYS A 125 25.21 7.15 28.35
C CYS A 125 24.46 5.98 29.00
N HIS A 126 24.59 4.76 28.45
CA HIS A 126 23.94 3.55 28.98
C HIS A 126 24.91 2.36 28.94
N PRO A 127 24.85 1.44 29.92
CA PRO A 127 25.60 0.19 29.84
C PRO A 127 25.26 -0.58 28.56
N LEU A 128 26.26 -1.23 27.94
CA LEU A 128 26.07 -1.97 26.69
C LEU A 128 24.97 -3.04 26.85
N ALA A 129 25.01 -3.82 27.92
CA ALA A 129 24.00 -4.84 28.20
C ALA A 129 22.57 -4.29 28.21
N VAL A 130 22.36 -3.11 28.83
CA VAL A 130 21.06 -2.44 28.86
C VAL A 130 20.64 -2.00 27.45
N LEU A 131 21.57 -1.46 26.65
CA LEU A 131 21.27 -1.08 25.27
C LEU A 131 20.88 -2.29 24.41
N ILE A 132 21.57 -3.42 24.55
CA ILE A 132 21.23 -4.66 23.83
C ILE A 132 19.84 -5.17 24.24
N LYS A 133 19.52 -5.20 25.54
CA LYS A 133 18.19 -5.59 26.03
C LYS A 133 17.09 -4.67 25.51
N ASN A 134 17.31 -3.35 25.54
CA ASN A 134 16.34 -2.36 25.04
C ASN A 134 16.10 -2.45 23.53
N HIS A 135 17.11 -2.88 22.78
CA HIS A 135 17.08 -3.03 21.32
C HIS A 135 17.05 -4.51 20.90
N PHE A 136 16.55 -5.39 21.77
CA PHE A 136 16.50 -6.83 21.48
C PHE A 136 15.73 -7.14 20.19
N VAL A 137 14.56 -6.51 20.00
CA VAL A 137 13.69 -6.71 18.83
C VAL A 137 14.41 -6.40 17.51
N PRO A 138 14.97 -5.19 17.28
CA PRO A 138 15.65 -4.89 16.03
C PRO A 138 16.89 -5.77 15.81
N ILE A 139 17.70 -6.03 16.86
CA ILE A 139 18.88 -6.90 16.77
C ILE A 139 18.48 -8.30 16.33
N PHE A 140 17.53 -8.91 17.03
CA PHE A 140 17.05 -10.25 16.74
C PHE A 140 16.45 -10.35 15.33
N SER A 141 15.58 -9.40 14.97
CA SER A 141 14.86 -9.41 13.69
C SER A 141 15.81 -9.27 12.49
N LEU A 142 16.80 -8.38 12.58
CA LEU A 142 17.80 -8.20 11.52
C LEU A 142 18.73 -9.41 11.41
N CYS A 143 19.18 -9.97 12.54
CA CYS A 143 20.03 -11.15 12.53
C CYS A 143 19.28 -12.39 12.04
N MET A 144 17.97 -12.49 12.31
CA MET A 144 17.12 -13.55 11.76
C MET A 144 16.99 -13.41 10.24
N GLY A 145 16.70 -12.21 9.72
CA GLY A 145 16.70 -11.95 8.28
C GLY A 145 18.05 -12.28 7.65
N TRP A 146 19.15 -11.92 8.31
CA TRP A 146 20.51 -12.22 7.86
C TRP A 146 20.78 -13.73 7.78
N HIS A 147 20.44 -14.47 8.85
CA HIS A 147 20.56 -15.91 8.92
C HIS A 147 19.75 -16.62 7.81
N CYS A 148 18.49 -16.21 7.61
CA CYS A 148 17.61 -16.78 6.60
C CYS A 148 17.98 -16.38 5.17
N SER A 149 18.76 -15.30 4.97
CA SER A 149 19.11 -14.80 3.64
C SER A 149 20.04 -15.72 2.85
N LYS A 150 20.80 -16.59 3.53
CA LYS A 150 21.87 -17.41 2.95
C LYS A 150 22.86 -16.61 2.09
N ARG A 151 22.98 -15.29 2.34
CA ARG A 151 24.03 -14.44 1.77
C ARG A 151 25.41 -14.90 2.23
N CYS A 152 26.47 -14.37 1.63
CA CYS A 152 27.82 -14.51 2.18
C CYS A 152 27.80 -14.10 3.67
N ASP A 153 28.48 -14.87 4.52
CA ASP A 153 28.52 -14.64 5.97
C ASP A 153 27.15 -14.74 6.69
N TRP A 154 26.15 -15.46 6.14
CA TRP A 154 24.86 -15.70 6.83
C TRP A 154 25.02 -16.37 8.20
N GLU A 155 26.07 -17.19 8.37
CA GLU A 155 26.43 -17.85 9.63
C GLU A 155 26.63 -16.85 10.78
N ARG A 156 27.07 -15.61 10.49
CA ARG A 156 27.19 -14.56 11.50
C ARG A 156 25.86 -14.22 12.14
N GLY A 157 24.78 -14.20 11.37
CA GLY A 157 23.43 -14.00 11.90
C GLY A 157 23.05 -15.10 12.89
N GLY A 158 23.37 -16.36 12.56
CA GLY A 158 23.17 -17.50 13.46
C GLY A 158 24.00 -17.41 14.73
N LEU A 159 25.30 -17.08 14.60
CA LEU A 159 26.21 -16.90 15.73
C LEU A 159 25.70 -15.84 16.72
N VAL A 160 25.19 -14.72 16.20
CA VAL A 160 24.63 -13.65 17.03
C VAL A 160 23.41 -14.11 17.81
N LEU A 161 22.47 -14.77 17.15
CA LEU A 161 21.23 -15.27 17.76
C LEU A 161 21.50 -16.35 18.82
N GLN A 162 22.52 -17.18 18.61
CA GLN A 162 22.86 -18.30 19.48
C GLN A 162 23.76 -17.89 20.65
N THR A 163 24.76 -17.02 20.44
CA THR A 163 25.84 -16.79 21.42
C THR A 163 26.12 -15.30 21.67
N SER A 164 26.34 -14.48 20.64
CA SER A 164 26.85 -13.11 20.84
C SER A 164 25.86 -12.24 21.60
N ILE A 165 24.55 -12.39 21.34
CA ILE A 165 23.52 -11.61 22.04
C ILE A 165 23.47 -11.94 23.54
N LEU A 166 23.77 -13.18 23.93
CA LEU A 166 23.79 -13.62 25.33
C LEU A 166 24.94 -12.95 26.09
N HIS A 167 26.13 -12.98 25.51
CA HIS A 167 27.32 -12.37 26.09
C HIS A 167 27.21 -10.84 26.16
N LEU A 168 26.74 -10.19 25.09
CA LEU A 168 26.65 -8.73 25.03
C LEU A 168 25.52 -8.18 25.91
N ALA A 169 24.42 -8.92 26.08
CA ALA A 169 23.30 -8.52 26.93
C ALA A 169 23.46 -8.99 28.39
N GLU A 170 24.47 -9.80 28.69
CA GLU A 170 24.66 -10.47 29.99
C GLU A 170 23.41 -11.26 30.42
N ILE A 171 22.87 -12.07 29.50
CA ILE A 171 21.68 -12.91 29.72
C ILE A 171 21.98 -14.38 29.47
N ALA A 172 21.23 -15.24 30.16
CA ALA A 172 21.26 -16.68 29.89
C ALA A 172 20.30 -17.06 28.74
N GLU A 173 20.47 -18.26 28.18
CA GLU A 173 19.63 -18.77 27.07
C GLU A 173 18.13 -18.78 27.42
N ASN A 174 17.79 -19.14 28.65
CA ASN A 174 16.40 -19.11 29.13
C ASN A 174 15.80 -17.69 29.15
N GLU A 175 16.57 -16.68 29.55
CA GLU A 175 16.13 -15.28 29.52
C GLU A 175 15.96 -14.79 28.07
N ARG A 176 16.84 -15.18 27.15
CA ARG A 176 16.66 -14.92 25.71
C ARG A 176 15.35 -15.52 25.21
N ASP A 177 15.08 -16.78 25.53
CA ASP A 177 13.87 -17.46 25.05
C ASP A 177 12.59 -16.81 25.61
N GLU A 178 12.62 -16.34 26.85
CA GLU A 178 11.53 -15.53 27.42
C GLU A 178 11.39 -14.16 26.73
N LEU A 179 12.49 -13.50 26.37
CA LEU A 179 12.44 -12.26 25.56
C LEU A 179 11.83 -12.50 24.18
N ILE A 180 12.18 -13.61 23.51
CA ILE A 180 11.59 -13.98 22.22
C ILE A 180 10.08 -14.16 22.37
N LYS A 181 9.62 -14.94 23.36
CA LYS A 181 8.18 -15.15 23.62
C LYS A 181 7.47 -13.84 23.93
N LYS A 182 8.06 -13.01 24.79
CA LYS A 182 7.50 -11.71 25.19
C LYS A 182 7.35 -10.74 24.02
N HIS A 183 8.33 -10.72 23.12
CA HIS A 183 8.42 -9.77 22.02
C HIS A 183 8.03 -10.34 20.65
N MET A 184 7.46 -11.56 20.60
CA MET A 184 7.16 -12.28 19.37
C MET A 184 6.40 -11.44 18.33
N VAL A 185 5.37 -10.72 18.76
CA VAL A 185 4.57 -9.84 17.88
C VAL A 185 5.44 -8.70 17.33
N SER A 186 6.21 -8.03 18.20
CA SER A 186 7.12 -6.94 17.76
C SER A 186 8.22 -7.46 16.82
N ILE A 187 8.74 -8.66 17.05
CA ILE A 187 9.74 -9.31 16.19
C ILE A 187 9.15 -9.55 14.80
N VAL A 188 7.98 -10.20 14.70
CA VAL A 188 7.33 -10.45 13.40
C VAL A 188 7.02 -9.15 12.67
N SER A 189 6.51 -8.14 13.39
CA SER A 189 6.26 -6.81 12.82
C SER A 189 7.53 -6.16 12.27
N TYR A 190 8.63 -6.22 13.03
CA TYR A 190 9.90 -5.65 12.59
C TYR A 190 10.48 -6.42 11.39
N ILE A 191 10.40 -7.76 11.37
CA ILE A 191 10.83 -8.57 10.23
C ILE A 191 10.05 -8.20 8.96
N LEU A 192 8.71 -8.04 9.04
CA LEU A 192 7.89 -7.59 7.91
C LEU A 192 8.35 -6.23 7.35
N ALA A 193 8.76 -5.31 8.23
CA ALA A 193 9.26 -3.99 7.85
C ALA A 193 10.62 -4.02 7.13
N LEU A 194 11.32 -5.16 7.13
CA LEU A 194 12.59 -5.36 6.42
C LEU A 194 12.40 -5.85 4.97
N ALA A 195 11.16 -6.04 4.51
CA ALA A 195 10.87 -6.47 3.15
C ALA A 195 11.24 -5.42 2.11
N SER A 196 11.70 -5.90 0.94
CA SER A 196 11.96 -5.08 -0.23
C SER A 196 11.24 -5.61 -1.46
N SER A 197 10.82 -4.68 -2.31
CA SER A 197 10.30 -4.93 -3.65
C SER A 197 11.39 -5.27 -4.67
N VAL A 198 12.67 -5.05 -4.35
CA VAL A 198 13.81 -5.25 -5.26
C VAL A 198 14.39 -6.66 -5.09
N SER A 199 14.78 -7.29 -6.20
CA SER A 199 15.34 -8.65 -6.23
C SER A 199 16.68 -8.81 -5.50
N ASP A 200 17.55 -7.79 -5.55
CA ASP A 200 18.79 -7.72 -4.77
C ASP A 200 18.78 -6.48 -3.87
N PRO A 201 18.16 -6.58 -2.68
CA PRO A 201 17.97 -5.42 -1.83
C PRO A 201 19.24 -5.05 -1.06
N PRO A 202 19.54 -3.75 -0.90
CA PRO A 202 20.61 -3.31 -0.02
C PRO A 202 20.29 -3.67 1.42
N VAL A 203 21.32 -4.04 2.19
CA VAL A 203 21.21 -4.19 3.64
C VAL A 203 20.75 -2.85 4.24
N PRO A 204 19.83 -2.84 5.22
CA PRO A 204 19.27 -3.94 6.00
C PRO A 204 18.02 -4.63 5.44
N LEU A 205 17.63 -4.33 4.19
CA LEU A 205 16.44 -4.93 3.59
C LEU A 205 16.72 -6.31 3.00
N PHE A 206 15.66 -7.12 2.93
CA PHE A 206 15.69 -8.49 2.43
C PHE A 206 14.57 -8.73 1.41
N THR A 207 14.77 -9.74 0.56
CA THR A 207 13.77 -10.17 -0.42
C THR A 207 12.55 -10.75 0.30
N LYS A 208 11.38 -10.65 -0.32
CA LYS A 208 10.11 -11.18 0.22
C LYS A 208 10.22 -12.63 0.71
N ASP A 209 10.90 -13.49 -0.04
CA ASP A 209 11.06 -14.92 0.32
C ASP A 209 11.88 -15.11 1.60
N VAL A 210 12.95 -14.33 1.77
CA VAL A 210 13.79 -14.35 2.98
C VAL A 210 13.01 -13.86 4.19
N VAL A 211 12.22 -12.80 4.02
CA VAL A 211 11.35 -12.28 5.09
C VAL A 211 10.29 -13.31 5.48
N ALA A 212 9.62 -13.92 4.51
CA ALA A 212 8.65 -14.99 4.76
C ALA A 212 9.28 -16.17 5.50
N HIS A 213 10.47 -16.61 5.06
CA HIS A 213 11.22 -17.69 5.70
C HIS A 213 11.67 -17.35 7.13
N ALA A 214 12.10 -16.12 7.37
CA ALA A 214 12.45 -15.63 8.71
C ALA A 214 11.24 -15.65 9.65
N ILE A 215 10.07 -15.19 9.19
CA ILE A 215 8.85 -15.23 9.99
C ILE A 215 8.42 -16.67 10.26
N GLN A 216 8.47 -17.54 9.25
CA GLN A 216 8.17 -18.96 9.42
C GLN A 216 9.09 -19.60 10.46
N THR A 217 10.38 -19.32 10.41
CA THR A 217 11.38 -19.84 11.38
C THR A 217 11.07 -19.36 12.81
N VAL A 218 10.68 -18.09 12.97
CA VAL A 218 10.37 -17.52 14.29
C VAL A 218 9.05 -18.07 14.85
N VAL A 219 8.03 -18.22 14.00
CA VAL A 219 6.67 -18.59 14.43
C VAL A 219 6.51 -20.11 14.58
N ASP A 220 7.02 -20.90 13.64
CA ASP A 220 6.87 -22.36 13.65
C ASP A 220 7.97 -23.08 14.44
N GLY A 221 9.01 -22.35 14.84
CA GLY A 221 10.08 -22.80 15.73
C GLY A 221 11.44 -22.97 15.04
N PHE A 222 12.51 -22.87 15.83
CA PHE A 222 13.91 -23.01 15.38
C PHE A 222 14.32 -24.44 15.04
N LEU A 223 13.58 -25.44 15.51
CA LEU A 223 13.96 -26.86 15.50
C LEU A 223 12.82 -27.68 14.92
N GLU A 224 12.97 -28.00 13.63
CA GLU A 224 12.95 -29.34 13.04
C GLU A 224 12.65 -29.13 11.56
N LYS A 225 13.69 -29.27 10.73
CA LYS A 225 13.57 -29.44 9.29
C LYS A 225 12.90 -30.80 9.03
N GLU A 226 11.65 -30.94 9.42
CA GLU A 226 10.79 -31.83 8.65
C GLU A 226 10.62 -31.15 7.30
N ASP A 227 10.69 -31.92 6.22
CA ASP A 227 10.54 -31.43 4.85
C ASP A 227 9.15 -30.79 4.70
N TYR A 228 9.02 -29.52 5.11
CA TYR A 228 7.79 -28.76 4.95
C TYR A 228 7.61 -28.58 3.45
N ALA A 229 6.58 -29.26 2.93
CA ALA A 229 6.12 -29.12 1.57
C ALA A 229 6.03 -27.62 1.20
N ALA A 230 6.32 -27.34 -0.06
CA ALA A 230 6.45 -26.03 -0.70
C ALA A 230 5.25 -25.05 -0.60
N SER A 231 4.37 -25.17 0.40
CA SER A 231 3.40 -24.13 0.73
C SER A 231 4.08 -23.09 1.61
N GLY A 232 4.39 -21.92 1.06
CA GLY A 232 4.96 -20.77 1.78
C GLY A 232 4.04 -20.14 2.85
N VAL A 233 3.10 -20.90 3.42
CA VAL A 233 2.12 -20.49 4.44
C VAL A 233 2.61 -20.95 5.81
N VAL A 234 2.55 -20.07 6.81
CA VAL A 234 3.02 -20.35 8.19
C VAL A 234 2.01 -21.23 8.93
N LEU A 235 2.45 -22.31 9.60
CA LEU A 235 1.55 -23.21 10.34
C LEU A 235 0.93 -22.54 11.56
N ASP A 236 1.70 -21.65 12.20
CA ASP A 236 1.30 -20.82 13.32
C ASP A 236 0.85 -21.62 14.55
N LYS A 237 1.67 -22.60 14.95
CA LYS A 237 1.40 -23.47 16.11
C LYS A 237 1.19 -22.67 17.40
N ILE A 238 1.85 -21.53 17.53
CA ILE A 238 1.77 -20.62 18.68
C ILE A 238 0.65 -19.56 18.56
N ASN A 239 -0.09 -19.57 17.45
CA ASN A 239 -1.27 -18.74 17.21
C ASN A 239 -0.99 -17.23 17.35
N ILE A 240 0.05 -16.76 16.65
CA ILE A 240 0.44 -15.36 16.48
C ILE A 240 -0.48 -14.64 15.50
N PHE A 241 -0.93 -15.31 14.43
CA PHE A 241 -1.80 -14.72 13.40
C PHE A 241 -3.29 -14.86 13.73
N ARG A 242 -3.67 -14.62 14.99
CA ARG A 242 -5.07 -14.41 15.38
C ARG A 242 -5.58 -13.11 14.76
N PRO A 243 -6.88 -12.99 14.44
CA PRO A 243 -7.43 -11.83 13.73
C PRO A 243 -7.11 -10.45 14.37
N ASP A 244 -7.08 -10.36 15.70
CA ASP A 244 -6.74 -9.14 16.43
C ASP A 244 -5.28 -8.70 16.19
N ARG A 245 -4.34 -9.63 16.22
CA ARG A 245 -2.91 -9.38 15.97
C ARG A 245 -2.62 -9.14 14.50
N VAL A 246 -3.31 -9.84 13.60
CA VAL A 246 -3.23 -9.59 12.15
C VAL A 246 -3.62 -8.14 11.86
N PHE A 247 -4.70 -7.66 12.47
CA PHE A 247 -5.10 -6.27 12.34
C PHE A 247 -4.04 -5.30 12.88
N MET A 248 -3.38 -5.60 14.00
CA MET A 248 -2.25 -4.79 14.50
C MET A 248 -1.09 -4.72 13.51
N PHE A 249 -0.71 -5.83 12.86
CA PHE A 249 0.33 -5.80 11.82
C PHE A 249 -0.06 -4.92 10.64
N ILE A 250 -1.32 -5.00 10.21
CA ILE A 250 -1.84 -4.20 9.09
C ILE A 250 -1.85 -2.71 9.45
N LEU A 251 -2.25 -2.35 10.68
CA LEU A 251 -2.22 -0.98 11.16
C LEU A 251 -0.80 -0.41 11.20
N GLU A 252 0.15 -1.17 11.71
CA GLU A 252 1.57 -0.76 11.75
C GLU A 252 2.12 -0.55 10.33
N MET A 253 1.83 -1.48 9.41
CA MET A 253 2.22 -1.31 8.01
C MET A 253 1.55 -0.11 7.34
N HIS A 254 0.28 0.15 7.62
CA HIS A 254 -0.39 1.36 7.13
C HIS A 254 0.29 2.62 7.65
N TYR A 255 0.60 2.69 8.96
CA TYR A 255 1.34 3.82 9.52
C TYR A 255 2.67 4.06 8.79
N GLN A 256 3.44 3.01 8.54
CA GLN A 256 4.71 3.10 7.81
C GLN A 256 4.52 3.52 6.34
N ILE A 257 3.49 3.01 5.65
CA ILE A 257 3.18 3.41 4.26
C ILE A 257 2.78 4.89 4.20
N ALA A 258 2.00 5.36 5.18
CA ALA A 258 1.57 6.75 5.28
C ALA A 258 2.74 7.70 5.61
N ALA A 259 3.65 7.27 6.50
CA ALA A 259 4.86 8.02 6.85
C ALA A 259 5.85 8.13 5.67
N ALA A 260 5.93 7.10 4.83
CA ALA A 260 6.77 7.10 3.65
C ALA A 260 6.27 8.13 2.62
N VAL A 261 7.00 9.25 2.49
CA VAL A 261 6.61 10.36 1.60
C VAL A 261 6.69 9.96 0.12
N HIS A 262 7.75 9.26 -0.27
CA HIS A 262 8.08 9.01 -1.67
C HIS A 262 7.66 7.60 -2.11
N PRO A 263 7.14 7.41 -3.35
CA PRO A 263 6.76 6.09 -3.87
C PRO A 263 7.84 5.02 -3.72
N ARG A 264 9.12 5.39 -3.91
CA ARG A 264 10.26 4.48 -3.73
C ARG A 264 10.38 3.87 -2.32
N HIS A 265 9.91 4.56 -1.28
CA HIS A 265 9.92 4.04 0.09
C HIS A 265 8.66 3.23 0.34
N ARG A 266 7.51 3.72 -0.16
CA ARG A 266 6.24 3.01 -0.11
C ARG A 266 6.30 1.64 -0.75
N CYS A 267 7.06 1.44 -1.83
CA CYS A 267 7.16 0.13 -2.48
C CYS A 267 7.81 -0.93 -1.57
N HIS A 268 8.81 -0.57 -0.75
CA HIS A 268 9.38 -1.48 0.24
C HIS A 268 8.36 -1.79 1.35
N ARG A 269 7.61 -0.79 1.83
CA ARG A 269 6.55 -0.99 2.83
C ARG A 269 5.42 -1.88 2.31
N LEU A 270 5.02 -1.71 1.05
CA LEU A 270 4.06 -2.56 0.36
C LEU A 270 4.58 -3.99 0.15
N ALA A 271 5.89 -4.20 0.02
CA ALA A 271 6.46 -5.54 -0.03
C ALA A 271 6.24 -6.31 1.28
N GLY A 272 6.20 -5.62 2.43
CA GLY A 272 5.78 -6.20 3.70
C GLY A 272 4.34 -6.70 3.69
N VAL A 273 3.43 -5.96 3.03
CA VAL A 273 2.03 -6.36 2.83
C VAL A 273 1.92 -7.61 1.97
N GLU A 274 2.69 -7.69 0.88
CA GLU A 274 2.79 -8.90 0.05
C GLU A 274 3.22 -10.12 0.86
N VAL A 275 4.28 -9.96 1.68
CA VAL A 275 4.75 -11.03 2.55
C VAL A 275 3.66 -11.44 3.54
N LEU A 276 2.98 -10.48 4.17
CA LEU A 276 1.88 -10.77 5.11
C LEU A 276 0.78 -11.61 4.44
N ILE A 277 0.37 -11.27 3.22
CA ILE A 277 -0.66 -12.02 2.49
C ILE A 277 -0.21 -13.46 2.25
N ASN A 278 1.04 -13.64 1.81
CA ASN A 278 1.60 -14.96 1.55
C ASN A 278 1.67 -15.84 2.80
N ILE A 279 2.14 -15.31 3.93
CA ILE A 279 2.25 -16.07 5.19
C ILE A 279 0.89 -16.36 5.82
N LEU A 280 -0.09 -15.47 5.66
CA LEU A 280 -1.46 -15.70 6.14
C LEU A 280 -2.15 -16.79 5.33
N GLY A 281 -1.90 -16.85 4.02
CA GLY A 281 -2.54 -17.78 3.10
C GLY A 281 -4.07 -17.64 3.19
N PRO A 282 -4.83 -18.73 3.43
CA PRO A 282 -6.29 -18.67 3.55
C PRO A 282 -6.82 -17.77 4.68
N ARG A 283 -5.99 -17.42 5.68
CA ARG A 283 -6.39 -16.50 6.77
C ARG A 283 -6.55 -15.06 6.29
N ALA A 284 -5.96 -14.70 5.14
CA ALA A 284 -6.15 -13.39 4.53
C ALA A 284 -7.61 -13.16 4.08
N SER A 285 -8.38 -14.22 3.87
CA SER A 285 -9.79 -14.17 3.44
C SER A 285 -10.78 -13.77 4.55
N VAL A 286 -10.31 -13.48 5.78
CA VAL A 286 -11.16 -12.91 6.83
C VAL A 286 -11.67 -11.54 6.39
N SER A 287 -12.99 -11.34 6.46
CA SER A 287 -13.69 -10.16 5.93
C SER A 287 -13.01 -8.83 6.27
N SER A 288 -12.72 -8.58 7.55
CA SER A 288 -12.09 -7.33 7.99
C SER A 288 -10.67 -7.16 7.46
N THR A 289 -9.90 -8.24 7.43
CA THR A 289 -8.51 -8.28 6.95
C THR A 289 -8.45 -7.98 5.47
N PHE A 290 -9.23 -8.73 4.68
CA PHE A 290 -9.29 -8.56 3.24
C PHE A 290 -9.75 -7.15 2.85
N ASN A 291 -10.86 -6.67 3.42
CA ASN A 291 -11.40 -5.35 3.11
C ASN A 291 -10.37 -4.25 3.40
N TYR A 292 -9.67 -4.34 4.52
CA TYR A 292 -8.66 -3.35 4.86
C TYR A 292 -7.47 -3.41 3.90
N LEU A 293 -6.96 -4.60 3.57
CA LEU A 293 -5.85 -4.78 2.65
C LEU A 293 -6.18 -4.30 1.22
N CYS A 294 -7.39 -4.56 0.74
CA CYS A 294 -7.89 -4.05 -0.54
C CYS A 294 -7.99 -2.52 -0.54
N ASN A 295 -8.51 -1.92 0.52
CA ASN A 295 -8.62 -0.47 0.62
C ASN A 295 -7.24 0.19 0.73
N LEU A 296 -6.37 -0.32 1.59
CA LEU A 296 -5.00 0.16 1.77
C LEU A 296 -4.24 0.11 0.45
N THR A 297 -4.26 -1.03 -0.25
CA THR A 297 -3.54 -1.21 -1.51
C THR A 297 -4.19 -0.43 -2.66
N GLY A 298 -5.52 -0.43 -2.73
CA GLY A 298 -6.30 0.19 -3.79
C GLY A 298 -6.14 1.70 -3.90
N GLN A 299 -5.81 2.37 -2.79
CA GLN A 299 -5.51 3.80 -2.76
C GLN A 299 -4.28 4.18 -3.62
N PHE A 300 -3.33 3.26 -3.80
CA PHE A 300 -2.07 3.54 -4.48
C PHE A 300 -2.02 3.10 -5.95
N ILE A 301 -3.07 2.43 -6.48
CA ILE A 301 -3.14 1.98 -7.89
C ILE A 301 -2.94 3.14 -8.89
N GLY A 302 -3.44 4.33 -8.54
CA GLY A 302 -3.30 5.53 -9.37
C GLY A 302 -1.88 6.09 -9.44
N CYS A 303 -0.95 5.64 -8.59
CA CYS A 303 0.45 6.03 -8.64
C CYS A 303 1.20 5.09 -9.59
N GLN A 304 1.64 5.61 -10.75
CA GLN A 304 2.34 4.81 -11.78
C GLN A 304 3.53 4.02 -11.22
N ALA A 305 4.29 4.58 -10.28
CA ALA A 305 5.46 3.91 -9.69
C ALA A 305 5.10 2.72 -8.78
N LEU A 306 3.87 2.62 -8.30
CA LEU A 306 3.40 1.57 -7.39
C LEU A 306 2.36 0.64 -8.02
N GLN A 307 1.87 1.00 -9.20
CA GLN A 307 0.72 0.39 -9.85
C GLN A 307 0.85 -1.12 -10.02
N ASP A 308 1.97 -1.59 -10.59
CA ASP A 308 2.19 -3.02 -10.84
C ASP A 308 2.21 -3.81 -9.53
N GLN A 309 2.90 -3.27 -8.51
CA GLN A 309 2.97 -3.89 -7.19
C GLN A 309 1.59 -3.97 -6.54
N CYS A 310 0.80 -2.89 -6.59
CA CYS A 310 -0.57 -2.89 -6.08
C CYS A 310 -1.45 -3.89 -6.81
N CYS A 311 -1.32 -4.01 -8.14
CA CYS A 311 -2.06 -5.01 -8.92
C CYS A 311 -1.66 -6.44 -8.55
N CYS A 312 -0.37 -6.69 -8.33
CA CYS A 312 0.14 -7.98 -7.85
C CYS A 312 -0.41 -8.34 -6.46
N ILE A 313 -0.43 -7.38 -5.52
CA ILE A 313 -1.00 -7.57 -4.16
C ILE A 313 -2.48 -7.96 -4.25
N ILE A 314 -3.27 -7.20 -5.02
CA ILE A 314 -4.70 -7.48 -5.15
C ILE A 314 -4.92 -8.82 -5.85
N SER A 315 -4.15 -9.11 -6.89
CA SER A 315 -4.20 -10.41 -7.57
C SER A 315 -3.90 -11.56 -6.60
N ALA A 316 -2.88 -11.44 -5.75
CA ALA A 316 -2.55 -12.44 -4.73
C ALA A 316 -3.71 -12.64 -3.74
N LEU A 317 -4.33 -11.56 -3.26
CA LEU A 317 -5.53 -11.63 -2.43
C LEU A 317 -6.69 -12.36 -3.15
N LEU A 318 -6.94 -12.06 -4.43
CA LEU A 318 -7.96 -12.75 -5.22
C LEU A 318 -7.67 -14.24 -5.38
N GLN A 319 -6.41 -14.64 -5.54
CA GLN A 319 -6.03 -16.05 -5.60
C GLN A 319 -6.30 -16.78 -4.28
N THR A 320 -6.12 -16.12 -3.13
CA THR A 320 -6.49 -16.72 -1.83
C THR A 320 -7.98 -17.04 -1.75
N PHE A 321 -8.85 -16.26 -2.40
CA PHE A 321 -10.28 -16.59 -2.51
C PHE A 321 -10.59 -17.74 -3.45
N LYS A 322 -9.95 -17.78 -4.63
CA LYS A 322 -10.18 -18.86 -5.60
C LYS A 322 -9.88 -20.23 -5.01
N SER A 323 -8.94 -20.31 -4.06
CA SER A 323 -8.62 -21.56 -3.35
C SER A 323 -9.74 -22.10 -2.46
N LYS A 324 -10.64 -21.23 -1.95
CA LYS A 324 -11.77 -21.59 -1.08
C LYS A 324 -12.98 -20.70 -1.38
N PRO A 325 -13.71 -20.95 -2.48
CA PRO A 325 -14.87 -20.15 -2.83
C PRO A 325 -15.97 -20.30 -1.78
N SER A 326 -16.55 -19.18 -1.34
CA SER A 326 -17.73 -19.18 -0.50
C SER A 326 -18.64 -18.01 -0.87
N LYS A 327 -19.95 -18.16 -0.67
CA LYS A 327 -20.92 -17.08 -0.91
C LYS A 327 -20.60 -15.83 -0.09
N VAL A 328 -20.11 -15.99 1.13
CA VAL A 328 -19.71 -14.88 2.02
C VAL A 328 -18.53 -14.10 1.43
N ILE A 329 -17.55 -14.80 0.86
CA ILE A 329 -16.40 -14.21 0.19
C ILE A 329 -16.80 -13.49 -1.11
N ALA A 330 -17.72 -14.05 -1.89
CA ALA A 330 -18.24 -13.40 -3.09
C ALA A 330 -18.96 -12.08 -2.76
N ILE A 331 -19.76 -12.05 -1.69
CA ILE A 331 -20.41 -10.82 -1.20
C ILE A 331 -19.35 -9.77 -0.83
N LEU A 332 -18.34 -10.19 -0.05
CA LEU A 332 -17.25 -9.32 0.40
C LEU A 332 -16.50 -8.65 -0.76
N LEU A 333 -16.09 -9.45 -1.75
CA LEU A 333 -15.41 -8.93 -2.93
C LEU A 333 -16.34 -8.07 -3.78
N GLY A 334 -17.62 -8.47 -3.90
CA GLY A 334 -18.65 -7.71 -4.58
C GLY A 334 -18.83 -6.29 -4.03
N GLU A 335 -18.73 -6.11 -2.71
CA GLU A 335 -18.77 -4.78 -2.05
C GLU A 335 -17.57 -3.91 -2.39
N GLN A 336 -16.37 -4.50 -2.52
CA GLN A 336 -15.14 -3.76 -2.87
C GLN A 336 -14.98 -3.57 -4.39
N LEU A 337 -15.76 -4.28 -5.20
CA LEU A 337 -15.59 -4.37 -6.64
C LEU A 337 -15.65 -3.00 -7.33
N GLN A 338 -16.65 -2.18 -6.99
CA GLN A 338 -16.79 -0.84 -7.57
C GLN A 338 -15.59 0.05 -7.25
N PHE A 339 -15.10 0.03 -5.99
CA PHE A 339 -13.93 0.79 -5.58
C PHE A 339 -12.70 0.37 -6.39
N LEU A 340 -12.39 -0.92 -6.46
CA LEU A 340 -11.22 -1.43 -7.17
C LEU A 340 -11.29 -1.17 -8.68
N VAL A 341 -12.42 -1.51 -9.31
CA VAL A 341 -12.64 -1.31 -10.75
C VAL A 341 -12.52 0.18 -11.10
N SER A 342 -13.11 1.08 -10.30
CA SER A 342 -13.00 2.52 -10.56
C SER A 342 -11.55 3.02 -10.52
N LYS A 343 -10.73 2.53 -9.58
CA LYS A 343 -9.30 2.89 -9.49
C LYS A 343 -8.49 2.35 -10.66
N LEU A 344 -8.76 1.11 -11.09
CA LEU A 344 -8.11 0.48 -12.24
C LEU A 344 -8.48 1.20 -13.56
N VAL A 345 -9.77 1.47 -13.75
CA VAL A 345 -10.26 2.21 -14.93
C VAL A 345 -9.69 3.62 -14.96
N ALA A 346 -9.69 4.35 -13.84
CA ALA A 346 -9.07 5.68 -13.76
C ALA A 346 -7.57 5.64 -14.12
N SER A 347 -6.87 4.59 -13.71
CA SER A 347 -5.45 4.39 -14.01
C SER A 347 -5.18 4.15 -15.48
N CYS A 348 -6.09 3.47 -16.18
CA CYS A 348 -6.03 3.27 -17.64
C CYS A 348 -6.32 4.55 -18.46
N ILE A 349 -6.98 5.54 -17.85
CA ILE A 349 -7.38 6.79 -18.53
C ILE A 349 -6.36 7.92 -18.31
N ALA A 350 -5.43 7.79 -17.35
CA ALA A 350 -4.50 8.85 -16.99
C ALA A 350 -3.78 9.45 -18.22
N VAL A 351 -4.06 10.73 -18.47
CA VAL A 351 -3.55 11.52 -19.59
C VAL A 351 -2.21 12.11 -19.18
N ASP A 352 -1.15 11.90 -19.97
CA ASP A 352 0.11 12.62 -19.78
C ASP A 352 -0.16 14.13 -19.89
N THR A 353 0.64 14.96 -19.21
CA THR A 353 0.59 16.44 -19.27
C THR A 353 0.70 17.02 -20.69
N ALA A 354 0.97 16.19 -21.70
CA ALA A 354 0.99 16.52 -23.13
C ALA A 354 -0.28 16.12 -23.92
N GLY A 355 -1.36 15.67 -23.28
CA GLY A 355 -2.63 15.34 -23.96
C GLY A 355 -2.58 14.08 -24.84
N LYS A 356 -1.50 13.29 -24.75
CA LYS A 356 -1.39 11.97 -25.38
C LYS A 356 -1.64 10.89 -24.34
N LEU A 357 -2.42 9.87 -24.72
CA LEU A 357 -2.52 8.62 -23.96
C LEU A 357 -1.11 8.01 -23.91
N SER A 358 -0.54 7.90 -22.70
CA SER A 358 0.81 7.35 -22.52
C SER A 358 0.87 5.92 -23.07
N SER A 359 1.95 5.61 -23.81
CA SER A 359 2.05 4.41 -24.65
C SER A 359 2.65 3.19 -23.96
N ILE A 360 2.69 3.14 -22.63
CA ILE A 360 3.09 1.94 -21.89
C ILE A 360 2.10 1.76 -20.75
N ARG A 361 1.01 1.08 -21.04
CA ARG A 361 0.00 0.70 -20.05
C ARG A 361 0.42 -0.63 -19.45
N SER A 362 0.46 -0.70 -18.12
CA SER A 362 0.74 -1.92 -17.39
C SER A 362 -0.20 -3.05 -17.83
N SER A 363 0.37 -4.17 -18.25
CA SER A 363 -0.38 -5.37 -18.65
C SER A 363 -1.14 -5.96 -17.45
N GLU A 364 -0.64 -5.70 -16.26
CA GLU A 364 -1.11 -6.19 -14.97
C GLU A 364 -2.41 -5.50 -14.56
N VAL A 365 -2.58 -4.21 -14.87
CA VAL A 365 -3.84 -3.47 -14.62
C VAL A 365 -4.99 -4.06 -15.43
N LEU A 366 -4.77 -4.31 -16.72
CA LEU A 366 -5.81 -4.90 -17.58
C LEU A 366 -6.07 -6.35 -17.19
N SER A 367 -5.04 -7.15 -16.91
CA SER A 367 -5.20 -8.52 -16.41
C SER A 367 -6.04 -8.57 -15.14
N LEU A 368 -5.75 -7.70 -14.17
CA LEU A 368 -6.53 -7.62 -12.93
C LEU A 368 -7.97 -7.16 -13.18
N LEU A 369 -8.16 -6.21 -14.10
CA LEU A 369 -9.50 -5.74 -14.47
C LEU A 369 -10.33 -6.86 -15.09
N HIS A 370 -9.73 -7.68 -15.97
CA HIS A 370 -10.36 -8.88 -16.52
C HIS A 370 -10.69 -9.90 -15.43
N GLN A 371 -9.76 -10.18 -14.49
CA GLN A 371 -10.00 -11.08 -13.36
C GLN A 371 -11.18 -10.66 -12.45
N LEU A 372 -11.41 -9.35 -12.32
CA LEU A 372 -12.51 -8.78 -11.53
C LEU A 372 -13.83 -8.68 -12.30
N THR A 373 -13.82 -8.82 -13.64
CA THR A 373 -14.99 -8.61 -14.49
C THR A 373 -15.31 -9.84 -15.33
N VAL A 374 -14.67 -9.98 -16.49
CA VAL A 374 -14.94 -11.02 -17.50
C VAL A 374 -14.59 -12.41 -16.97
N ASP A 375 -13.44 -12.55 -16.31
CA ASP A 375 -12.93 -13.84 -15.80
C ASP A 375 -13.30 -14.07 -14.31
N SER A 376 -14.31 -13.35 -13.83
CA SER A 376 -14.75 -13.42 -12.44
C SER A 376 -15.58 -14.68 -12.16
N ASP A 377 -15.67 -15.07 -10.88
CA ASP A 377 -16.53 -16.17 -10.45
C ASP A 377 -18.01 -15.85 -10.77
N PRO A 378 -18.83 -16.81 -11.25
CA PRO A 378 -20.25 -16.59 -11.50
C PRO A 378 -21.03 -15.95 -10.34
N ALA A 379 -20.62 -16.19 -9.09
CA ALA A 379 -21.22 -15.56 -7.91
C ALA A 379 -21.02 -14.04 -7.85
N LEU A 380 -20.08 -13.48 -8.62
CA LEU A 380 -19.83 -12.04 -8.72
C LEU A 380 -20.60 -11.38 -9.87
N GLN A 381 -21.24 -12.15 -10.76
CA GLN A 381 -21.91 -11.59 -11.94
C GLN A 381 -22.99 -10.57 -11.61
N ASP A 382 -23.72 -10.76 -10.50
CA ASP A 382 -24.68 -9.76 -10.04
C ASP A 382 -23.98 -8.46 -9.63
N TYR A 383 -22.81 -8.53 -8.97
CA TYR A 383 -22.03 -7.34 -8.64
C TYR A 383 -21.39 -6.69 -9.85
N VAL A 384 -20.91 -7.49 -10.82
CA VAL A 384 -20.36 -7.03 -12.10
C VAL A 384 -21.44 -6.36 -12.92
N ARG A 385 -22.66 -6.90 -12.96
CA ARG A 385 -23.83 -6.26 -13.61
C ARG A 385 -24.12 -4.89 -13.02
N GLU A 386 -23.80 -4.68 -11.75
CA GLU A 386 -24.04 -3.41 -11.08
C GLU A 386 -22.85 -2.43 -11.19
N LEU A 387 -21.79 -2.80 -11.91
CA LEU A 387 -20.67 -1.90 -12.19
C LEU A 387 -21.11 -0.74 -13.07
N GLU A 388 -20.29 0.30 -13.04
CA GLU A 388 -20.49 1.44 -13.90
C GLU A 388 -20.13 1.16 -15.36
N PRO A 389 -20.79 1.86 -16.30
CA PRO A 389 -20.44 1.76 -17.70
C PRO A 389 -18.98 2.13 -17.90
N PHE A 390 -18.24 1.21 -18.50
CA PHE A 390 -16.85 1.42 -18.85
C PHE A 390 -16.72 2.51 -19.93
N PRO A 391 -15.65 3.33 -19.90
CA PRO A 391 -15.38 4.35 -20.91
C PRO A 391 -15.34 3.77 -22.33
N GLN A 392 -15.75 4.58 -23.32
CA GLN A 392 -15.70 4.22 -24.74
C GLN A 392 -14.27 4.34 -25.29
N ILE A 393 -13.37 3.51 -24.76
CA ILE A 393 -11.97 3.41 -25.17
C ILE A 393 -11.73 1.96 -25.56
N GLY A 394 -11.08 1.73 -26.71
CA GLY A 394 -10.99 0.38 -27.30
C GLY A 394 -10.40 -0.72 -26.41
N ILE A 395 -9.57 -0.36 -25.42
CA ILE A 395 -9.04 -1.32 -24.44
C ILE A 395 -10.12 -1.95 -23.53
N PHE A 396 -11.31 -1.34 -23.45
CA PHE A 396 -12.41 -1.82 -22.62
C PHE A 396 -13.51 -2.51 -23.44
N ASP A 397 -13.36 -2.67 -24.76
CA ASP A 397 -14.46 -3.15 -25.62
C ASP A 397 -14.95 -4.55 -25.20
N GLY A 398 -14.05 -5.50 -24.97
CA GLY A 398 -14.44 -6.84 -24.50
C GLY A 398 -15.15 -6.83 -23.14
N ILE A 399 -14.75 -5.93 -22.23
CA ILE A 399 -15.41 -5.77 -20.92
C ILE A 399 -16.79 -5.13 -21.11
N ARG A 400 -16.92 -4.15 -22.02
CA ARG A 400 -18.18 -3.48 -22.34
C ARG A 400 -19.19 -4.42 -22.98
N GLU A 401 -18.76 -5.28 -23.89
CA GLU A 401 -19.60 -6.30 -24.52
C GLU A 401 -20.18 -7.24 -23.47
N PHE A 402 -19.31 -7.83 -22.64
CA PHE A 402 -19.73 -8.69 -21.54
C PHE A 402 -20.68 -7.98 -20.55
N HIS A 403 -20.37 -6.72 -20.19
CA HIS A 403 -21.22 -5.94 -19.30
C HIS A 403 -22.59 -5.63 -19.91
N GLN A 404 -22.67 -5.38 -21.21
CA GLN A 404 -23.93 -5.17 -21.93
C GLN A 404 -24.78 -6.45 -21.94
N GLU A 405 -24.17 -7.62 -22.16
CA GLU A 405 -24.85 -8.92 -22.09
C GLU A 405 -25.53 -9.11 -20.73
N LEU A 406 -24.84 -8.80 -19.63
CA LEU A 406 -25.38 -8.87 -18.28
C LEU A 406 -26.50 -7.85 -18.03
N TRP A 407 -26.45 -6.68 -18.68
CA TRP A 407 -27.40 -5.58 -18.53
C TRP A 407 -28.74 -5.78 -19.22
N HIS A 408 -28.83 -6.65 -20.22
CA HIS A 408 -30.09 -6.94 -20.89
C HIS A 408 -31.16 -7.55 -19.96
N ALA A 409 -30.76 -8.07 -18.79
CA ALA A 409 -31.63 -8.70 -17.81
C ALA A 409 -32.23 -7.76 -16.74
N CYS A 410 -31.82 -6.49 -16.64
CA CYS A 410 -32.24 -5.59 -15.55
C CYS A 410 -33.18 -4.45 -15.97
N SER A 411 -34.14 -4.14 -15.08
CA SER A 411 -35.06 -3.01 -15.25
C SER A 411 -34.32 -1.68 -15.07
N PRO A 412 -34.71 -0.60 -15.78
CA PRO A 412 -34.05 0.69 -15.60
C PRO A 412 -34.34 1.35 -14.24
N ARG A 413 -35.31 0.83 -13.44
CA ARG A 413 -35.51 1.19 -12.01
C ARG A 413 -34.30 0.82 -11.19
N ASP A 414 -33.95 -0.44 -11.32
CA ASP A 414 -32.93 -1.06 -10.50
C ASP A 414 -31.59 -0.43 -10.84
N HIS A 415 -31.38 -0.05 -12.11
CA HIS A 415 -30.20 0.69 -12.54
C HIS A 415 -30.03 2.03 -11.82
N LEU A 416 -31.07 2.86 -11.75
CA LEU A 416 -30.98 4.17 -11.08
C LEU A 416 -30.73 4.03 -9.58
N LEU A 417 -31.46 3.13 -8.92
CA LEU A 417 -31.34 2.89 -7.48
C LEU A 417 -29.96 2.34 -7.11
N LYS A 418 -29.45 1.38 -7.88
CA LYS A 418 -28.13 0.78 -7.66
C LYS A 418 -27.00 1.77 -7.95
N PHE A 419 -27.13 2.58 -9.00
CA PHE A 419 -26.17 3.64 -9.31
C PHE A 419 -26.07 4.67 -8.18
N ALA A 420 -27.20 5.18 -7.69
CA ALA A 420 -27.20 6.17 -6.61
C ALA A 420 -26.51 5.66 -5.33
N LYS A 421 -26.76 4.40 -4.93
CA LYS A 421 -26.10 3.77 -3.78
C LYS A 421 -24.57 3.70 -3.91
N ARG A 422 -24.05 3.54 -5.13
CA ARG A 422 -22.63 3.28 -5.41
C ARG A 422 -21.83 4.52 -5.76
N SER A 423 -22.53 5.56 -6.16
CA SER A 423 -21.96 6.81 -6.67
C SER A 423 -20.96 7.45 -5.68
N CYS A 424 -21.11 7.23 -4.37
CA CYS A 424 -20.19 7.70 -3.32
C CYS A 424 -18.78 7.07 -3.36
N PHE A 425 -18.59 5.96 -4.07
CA PHE A 425 -17.31 5.27 -4.18
C PHE A 425 -16.48 5.73 -5.40
N LEU A 426 -17.00 6.67 -6.20
CA LEU A 426 -16.38 7.06 -7.46
C LEU A 426 -15.43 8.23 -7.32
N PRO A 427 -14.30 8.20 -8.05
CA PRO A 427 -13.57 9.41 -8.38
C PRO A 427 -14.48 10.40 -9.15
N PRO A 428 -14.38 11.73 -8.91
CA PRO A 428 -15.23 12.75 -9.54
C PRO A 428 -15.29 12.66 -11.08
N ARG A 429 -14.17 12.32 -11.73
CA ARG A 429 -14.09 12.16 -13.19
C ARG A 429 -14.91 10.97 -13.70
N LEU A 430 -14.89 9.85 -12.99
CA LEU A 430 -15.68 8.67 -13.36
C LEU A 430 -17.15 8.88 -13.08
N LEU A 431 -17.50 9.55 -11.99
CA LEU A 431 -18.88 9.96 -11.72
C LEU A 431 -19.48 10.72 -12.91
N SER A 432 -18.74 11.66 -13.50
CA SER A 432 -19.21 12.40 -14.69
C SER A 432 -19.50 11.47 -15.87
N CYS A 433 -18.56 10.58 -16.20
CA CYS A 433 -18.72 9.62 -17.28
C CYS A 433 -19.89 8.65 -17.04
N SER A 434 -20.07 8.20 -15.80
CA SER A 434 -21.09 7.23 -15.43
C SER A 434 -22.48 7.86 -15.40
N VAL A 435 -22.63 9.09 -14.92
CA VAL A 435 -23.88 9.86 -15.04
C VAL A 435 -24.22 10.09 -16.52
N GLN A 436 -23.24 10.42 -17.36
CA GLN A 436 -23.46 10.61 -18.80
C GLN A 436 -23.92 9.33 -19.50
N ALA A 437 -23.31 8.19 -19.19
CA ALA A 437 -23.72 6.92 -19.79
C ALA A 437 -25.07 6.45 -19.26
N LEU A 438 -25.35 6.58 -17.95
CA LEU A 438 -26.68 6.31 -17.39
C LEU A 438 -27.75 7.19 -18.07
N HIS A 439 -27.47 8.48 -18.22
CA HIS A 439 -28.36 9.43 -18.91
C HIS A 439 -28.61 9.00 -20.36
N LYS A 440 -27.55 8.76 -21.16
CA LYS A 440 -27.68 8.28 -22.54
C LYS A 440 -28.47 6.98 -22.64
N GLN A 441 -28.28 6.05 -21.70
CA GLN A 441 -28.98 4.77 -21.71
C GLN A 441 -30.46 4.90 -21.35
N LEU A 442 -30.79 5.65 -20.31
CA LEU A 442 -32.19 5.92 -19.93
C LEU A 442 -32.92 6.75 -21.00
N MET A 443 -32.19 7.59 -21.74
CA MET A 443 -32.73 8.35 -22.86
C MET A 443 -32.88 7.50 -24.13
N SER A 444 -31.94 6.59 -24.43
CA SER A 444 -32.04 5.69 -25.59
C SER A 444 -33.20 4.70 -25.48
N ARG A 445 -33.61 4.35 -24.25
CA ARG A 445 -34.83 3.60 -23.96
C ARG A 445 -36.01 4.58 -23.87
N GLU A 446 -36.34 5.31 -24.92
CA GLU A 446 -37.37 6.37 -24.93
C GLU A 446 -38.78 5.92 -24.44
N SER A 447 -39.04 4.61 -24.37
CA SER A 447 -40.22 4.00 -23.72
C SER A 447 -40.17 3.98 -22.19
N PHE A 448 -39.05 4.36 -21.58
CA PHE A 448 -38.83 4.34 -20.14
C PHE A 448 -39.60 5.46 -19.41
N TRP A 449 -39.63 6.66 -19.98
CA TRP A 449 -40.35 7.82 -19.42
C TRP A 449 -41.73 8.03 -20.06
N LYS A 450 -41.93 7.52 -21.26
CA LYS A 450 -43.23 7.51 -21.94
C LYS A 450 -43.85 6.13 -21.75
N GLY A 451 -44.64 5.98 -20.70
CA GLY A 451 -45.53 4.84 -20.53
C GLY A 451 -46.21 4.48 -21.85
N ASN A 452 -46.21 3.20 -22.18
CA ASN A 452 -46.69 2.66 -23.44
C ASN A 452 -48.12 3.17 -23.70
N LYS A 453 -48.30 4.15 -24.59
CA LYS A 453 -49.61 4.76 -24.90
C LYS A 453 -50.61 3.77 -25.53
N ALA A 454 -50.21 2.53 -25.78
CA ALA A 454 -50.98 1.50 -26.47
C ALA A 454 -51.68 0.48 -25.55
N ALA A 455 -51.54 0.56 -24.23
CA ALA A 455 -52.31 -0.28 -23.30
C ALA A 455 -53.08 0.62 -22.32
N ARG A 456 -54.20 1.18 -22.78
CA ARG A 456 -55.27 1.55 -21.86
C ARG A 456 -55.79 0.22 -21.30
N ASP A 457 -55.80 0.12 -19.97
CA ASP A 457 -56.45 -0.91 -19.15
C ASP A 457 -55.51 -1.74 -18.26
N THR A 458 -54.59 -1.08 -17.55
CA THR A 458 -54.20 -1.42 -16.17
C THR A 458 -53.67 -0.17 -15.48
N ILE A 459 -54.50 0.45 -14.65
CA ILE A 459 -54.17 1.64 -13.87
C ILE A 459 -53.37 1.17 -12.65
N GLU A 460 -52.07 0.91 -12.81
CA GLU A 460 -51.11 0.86 -11.68
C GLU A 460 -49.63 0.92 -12.11
N ASP A 461 -49.28 0.63 -13.37
CA ASP A 461 -47.86 0.46 -13.77
C ASP A 461 -47.15 1.67 -14.42
N ALA A 462 -47.71 2.88 -14.38
CA ALA A 462 -47.20 4.00 -15.20
C ALA A 462 -46.62 5.23 -14.45
N TYR A 463 -46.52 5.23 -13.11
CA TYR A 463 -46.13 6.44 -12.37
C TYR A 463 -44.99 6.21 -11.37
N TRP A 464 -43.76 6.14 -11.89
CA TRP A 464 -42.52 6.02 -11.10
C TRP A 464 -42.21 7.27 -10.27
N TYR A 465 -42.95 8.35 -10.53
CA TYR A 465 -42.86 9.66 -9.88
C TYR A 465 -43.34 9.68 -8.42
N HIS A 466 -43.92 8.60 -7.92
CA HIS A 466 -44.36 8.45 -6.51
C HIS A 466 -43.51 7.45 -5.74
N ASP A 467 -42.47 6.91 -6.37
CA ASP A 467 -41.54 5.98 -5.72
C ASP A 467 -40.53 6.76 -4.87
N ALA A 468 -40.71 6.68 -3.55
CA ALA A 468 -39.85 7.33 -2.57
C ALA A 468 -38.37 6.93 -2.73
N GLU A 469 -38.07 5.71 -3.19
CA GLU A 469 -36.71 5.22 -3.38
C GLU A 469 -36.02 5.93 -4.57
N ILE A 470 -36.76 6.16 -5.66
CA ILE A 470 -36.27 6.88 -6.84
C ILE A 470 -35.99 8.34 -6.49
N VAL A 471 -36.89 8.96 -5.74
CA VAL A 471 -36.72 10.34 -5.27
C VAL A 471 -35.46 10.45 -4.42
N ASP A 472 -35.25 9.54 -3.46
CA ASP A 472 -34.05 9.55 -2.61
C ASP A 472 -32.75 9.29 -3.39
N ALA A 473 -32.79 8.41 -4.39
CA ALA A 473 -31.68 8.14 -5.29
C ALA A 473 -31.27 9.39 -6.09
N VAL A 474 -32.23 10.12 -6.67
CA VAL A 474 -31.97 11.37 -7.40
C VAL A 474 -31.39 12.43 -6.46
N TRP A 475 -31.92 12.57 -5.25
CA TRP A 475 -31.38 13.51 -4.25
C TRP A 475 -29.97 13.15 -3.78
N THR A 476 -29.63 11.86 -3.76
CA THR A 476 -28.27 11.40 -3.47
C THR A 476 -27.31 11.87 -4.56
N LEU A 477 -27.69 11.77 -5.84
CA LEU A 477 -26.88 12.28 -6.95
C LEU A 477 -26.73 13.81 -6.92
N VAL A 478 -27.80 14.55 -6.57
CA VAL A 478 -27.76 16.02 -6.40
C VAL A 478 -26.77 16.42 -5.31
N ARG A 479 -26.80 15.76 -4.15
CA ARG A 479 -25.90 16.05 -3.02
C ARG A 479 -24.43 15.90 -3.40
N MET A 480 -24.10 14.94 -4.26
CA MET A 480 -22.72 14.71 -4.69
C MET A 480 -22.23 15.70 -5.75
N CYS A 481 -23.13 16.42 -6.41
CA CYS A 481 -22.79 17.44 -7.40
C CYS A 481 -22.50 18.83 -6.79
N GLY A 482 -22.46 18.93 -5.46
CA GLY A 482 -22.19 20.18 -4.73
C GLY A 482 -20.71 20.57 -4.62
N SER A 483 -19.79 19.87 -5.27
CA SER A 483 -18.36 20.23 -5.33
C SER A 483 -18.02 21.01 -6.62
N ASP A 484 -16.99 21.86 -6.56
CA ASP A 484 -16.60 22.77 -7.65
C ASP A 484 -16.18 22.06 -8.97
N ASP A 485 -15.84 20.77 -8.92
CA ASP A 485 -15.45 19.95 -10.08
C ASP A 485 -16.65 19.39 -10.89
N ALA A 486 -17.90 19.66 -10.47
CA ALA A 486 -19.11 19.01 -11.02
C ALA A 486 -19.82 19.76 -12.17
N ASN A 487 -19.22 20.80 -12.76
CA ASN A 487 -19.89 21.65 -13.76
C ASN A 487 -20.41 20.89 -15.00
N SER A 488 -19.78 19.78 -15.40
CA SER A 488 -20.25 18.93 -16.52
C SER A 488 -21.41 17.98 -16.15
N ILE A 489 -21.69 17.81 -14.85
CA ILE A 489 -22.66 16.84 -14.31
C ILE A 489 -23.99 17.51 -13.97
N ARG A 490 -23.95 18.78 -13.52
CA ARG A 490 -25.11 19.60 -13.17
C ARG A 490 -26.26 19.56 -14.21
N PRO A 491 -26.03 19.69 -15.53
CA PRO A 491 -27.13 19.66 -16.50
C PRO A 491 -27.83 18.29 -16.60
N LEU A 492 -27.08 17.19 -16.43
CA LEU A 492 -27.61 15.83 -16.50
C LEU A 492 -28.43 15.50 -15.25
N VAL A 493 -27.94 15.94 -14.09
CA VAL A 493 -28.66 15.78 -12.81
C VAL A 493 -29.87 16.70 -12.75
N SER A 494 -29.80 17.89 -13.33
CA SER A 494 -30.96 18.78 -13.50
C SER A 494 -32.05 18.15 -14.36
N ASP A 495 -31.70 17.41 -15.41
CA ASP A 495 -32.69 16.68 -16.22
C ASP A 495 -33.37 15.57 -15.40
N PHE A 496 -32.64 14.83 -14.56
CA PHE A 496 -33.25 13.87 -13.63
C PHE A 496 -34.18 14.54 -12.62
N VAL A 497 -33.77 15.67 -12.02
CA VAL A 497 -34.59 16.43 -11.07
C VAL A 497 -35.85 17.00 -11.74
N SER A 498 -35.75 17.48 -12.98
CA SER A 498 -36.90 18.04 -13.72
C SER A 498 -38.03 17.03 -13.97
N ARG A 499 -37.71 15.73 -13.87
CA ARG A 499 -38.64 14.62 -14.07
C ARG A 499 -39.21 14.08 -12.76
N VAL A 500 -38.69 14.48 -11.59
CA VAL A 500 -39.27 14.13 -10.29
C VAL A 500 -40.31 15.20 -9.92
N PRO A 501 -41.57 14.86 -9.56
CA PRO A 501 -42.56 15.86 -9.20
C PRO A 501 -42.12 16.60 -7.94
N SER A 502 -42.34 17.90 -7.97
CA SER A 502 -42.02 18.83 -6.89
C SER A 502 -42.93 18.61 -5.68
N PHE A 503 -42.44 17.94 -4.62
CA PHE A 503 -42.98 18.07 -3.25
C PHE A 503 -41.90 17.78 -2.19
N ASP A 504 -41.30 18.85 -1.65
CA ASP A 504 -41.36 19.21 -0.22
C ASP A 504 -40.66 20.58 -0.05
N ILE A 505 -41.37 21.60 0.42
CA ILE A 505 -40.88 23.00 0.50
C ILE A 505 -39.63 23.10 1.39
N PHE A 506 -39.45 22.16 2.33
CA PHE A 506 -38.25 22.04 3.16
C PHE A 506 -36.99 21.54 2.42
N ARG A 507 -37.13 20.77 1.32
CA ARG A 507 -35.99 20.35 0.48
C ARG A 507 -35.66 21.37 -0.62
N LEU A 508 -36.63 22.19 -1.02
CA LEU A 508 -36.47 23.28 -2.00
C LEU A 508 -35.57 24.44 -1.50
N SER A 509 -35.51 24.70 -0.20
CA SER A 509 -34.59 25.73 0.35
C SER A 509 -33.11 25.36 0.11
N ARG A 510 -32.78 24.07 -0.03
CA ARG A 510 -31.44 23.59 -0.42
C ARG A 510 -31.19 23.64 -1.93
N CYS A 511 -32.23 23.72 -2.77
CA CYS A 511 -32.09 23.85 -4.23
C CYS A 511 -31.61 25.23 -4.68
N LEU A 512 -31.92 26.29 -3.93
CA LEU A 512 -31.56 27.66 -4.32
C LEU A 512 -30.04 27.89 -4.38
N ASN A 513 -29.23 27.08 -3.69
CA ASN A 513 -27.77 27.13 -3.80
C ASN A 513 -27.22 26.25 -4.94
N PHE A 514 -28.02 25.33 -5.50
CA PHE A 514 -27.60 24.45 -6.59
C PHE A 514 -27.89 25.05 -7.98
N PHE A 515 -28.94 25.86 -8.10
CA PHE A 515 -29.36 26.51 -9.36
C PHE A 515 -28.87 27.97 -9.51
N SER A 516 -28.16 28.53 -8.52
CA SER A 516 -27.69 29.93 -8.52
C SER A 516 -26.21 30.11 -8.91
N ALA A 517 -25.54 29.08 -9.42
CA ALA A 517 -24.14 29.14 -9.88
C ALA A 517 -23.97 28.59 -11.30
#